data_AF-A0A933WSQ1-F1
#
_entry.id   AF-A0A933WSQ1-F1
#
_cell.length_a   1.000
_cell.length_b   1.000
_cell.length_c   1.000
_cell.angle_alpha   90.00
_cell.angle_beta   90.00
_cell.angle_gamma   90.00
#
_symmetry.space_group_name_H-M   'P 1'
#
loop_
_entity.id
_entity.type
_entity.pdbx_description
1 polymer ?
#
loop_
_entity_poly.entity_id
_entity_poly.type
_entity_poly.pdbx_seq_one_letter_code
_entity_poly.pdbx_strand_id
1 'polypeptide(L)'
;METAKNKALLYLRMIKISHSVFALPFAFTGAILAASGFPSLSQIFWITVAMVGARSGAIGMNRIIDRKIDALNPWSAIRVIPSGII
;
A
#
# COMPACT_ATOMS: atom_id res chain seq x y z
N MET A 1 22.39 11.78 6.81
CA MET A 1 21.65 10.66 7.46
C MET A 1 20.17 10.99 7.71
N GLU A 2 19.80 12.27 7.78
CA GLU A 2 18.44 12.79 8.01
C GLU A 2 17.50 12.68 6.78
N THR A 3 18.06 12.66 5.57
CA THR A 3 17.33 12.64 4.29
C THR A 3 16.60 11.32 4.02
N ALA A 4 17.17 10.18 4.43
CA ALA A 4 16.57 8.86 4.22
C ALA A 4 15.35 8.64 5.14
N LYS A 5 15.45 9.06 6.40
CA LYS A 5 14.31 9.08 7.33
C LYS A 5 13.20 9.97 6.82
N ASN A 6 13.51 11.16 6.30
CA ASN A 6 12.52 12.07 5.76
C ASN A 6 11.85 11.54 4.47
N LYS A 7 12.59 10.90 3.56
CA LYS A 7 12.01 10.21 2.39
C LYS A 7 11.11 9.05 2.80
N ALA A 8 11.52 8.24 3.78
CA ALA A 8 10.71 7.16 4.32
C ALA A 8 9.45 7.69 5.03
N LEU A 9 9.56 8.78 5.79
CA LEU A 9 8.42 9.46 6.43
C LEU A 9 7.45 10.02 5.39
N LEU A 10 7.95 10.57 4.28
CA LEU A 10 7.13 11.04 3.15
C LEU A 10 6.41 9.87 2.46
N TYR A 11 7.10 8.74 2.27
CA TYR A 11 6.52 7.52 1.72
C TYR A 11 5.43 6.94 2.63
N LEU A 12 5.70 6.92 3.94
CA LEU A 12 4.74 6.51 4.98
C LEU A 12 3.56 7.50 5.09
N ARG A 13 3.77 8.80 4.87
CA ARG A 13 2.67 9.80 4.76
C ARG A 13 1.83 9.62 3.50
N MET A 14 2.42 9.17 2.38
CA MET A 14 1.69 8.79 1.16
C MET A 14 0.89 7.50 1.36
N ILE A 15 1.37 6.57 2.17
CA ILE A 15 0.60 5.44 2.69
C ILE A 15 -0.40 6.03 3.69
N LYS A 16 -1.45 6.67 3.18
CA LYS A 16 -2.61 7.05 3.99
C LYS A 16 -3.13 5.76 4.62
N ILE A 17 -2.79 5.51 5.88
CA ILE A 17 -3.38 4.41 6.66
C ILE A 17 -4.92 4.51 6.59
N SER A 18 -5.45 5.73 6.50
CA SER A 18 -6.86 6.02 6.23
C SER A 18 -7.43 5.33 4.98
N HIS A 19 -6.65 5.13 3.92
CA HIS A 19 -7.09 4.39 2.72
C HIS A 19 -7.00 2.87 2.90
N SER A 20 -6.06 2.38 3.71
CA SER A 20 -6.01 0.97 4.08
C SER A 20 -7.19 0.57 4.99
N VAL A 21 -7.72 1.50 5.80
CA VAL A 21 -8.92 1.25 6.61
C VAL A 21 -10.13 0.86 5.74
N PHE A 22 -10.28 1.43 4.54
CA PHE A 22 -11.37 1.04 3.63
C PHE A 22 -11.26 -0.39 3.09
N ALA A 23 -10.07 -0.97 3.06
CA ALA A 23 -9.88 -2.34 2.59
C ALA A 23 -10.09 -3.39 3.71
N LEU A 24 -10.01 -2.98 4.98
CA LEU A 24 -10.08 -3.90 6.13
C LEU A 24 -11.43 -4.62 6.23
N PRO A 25 -12.60 -3.97 5.99
CA PRO A 25 -13.89 -4.66 5.99
C PRO A 25 -13.90 -5.86 5.04
N PHE A 26 -13.39 -5.71 3.82
CA PHE A 26 -13.37 -6.79 2.82
C PHE A 26 -12.47 -7.95 3.24
N ALA A 27 -11.29 -7.66 3.79
CA ALA A 27 -10.40 -8.70 4.30
C ALA A 27 -11.02 -9.46 5.48
N PHE A 28 -11.71 -8.76 6.38
CA PHE A 28 -12.40 -9.40 7.50
C PHE A 28 -13.65 -10.18 7.07
N THR A 29 -14.40 -9.73 6.07
CA THR A 29 -15.50 -10.53 5.51
C THR A 29 -15.00 -11.87 4.97
N GLY A 30 -13.89 -11.86 4.22
CA GLY A 30 -13.26 -13.09 3.73
C GLY A 30 -12.74 -13.98 4.88
N ALA A 31 -12.16 -13.37 5.92
CA ALA A 31 -11.67 -14.10 7.08
C ALA A 31 -12.79 -14.77 7.90
N ILE A 32 -13.92 -14.07 8.11
CA ILE A 32 -15.10 -14.61 8.79
C ILE A 32 -15.71 -15.77 8.00
N LEU A 33 -15.82 -15.61 6.67
CA LEU A 33 -16.27 -16.68 5.77
C LEU A 33 -15.34 -17.90 5.84
N ALA A 34 -14.03 -17.71 5.78
CA ALA A 34 -13.06 -18.80 5.82
C ALA A 34 -13.00 -19.50 7.19
N ALA A 35 -13.16 -18.75 8.28
CA ALA A 35 -13.14 -19.29 9.64
C ALA A 35 -14.46 -19.96 10.05
N SER A 36 -15.54 -19.82 9.26
CA SER A 36 -16.91 -20.24 9.65
C SER A 36 -17.31 -19.73 11.04
N GLY A 37 -16.89 -18.50 11.38
CA GLY A 37 -16.99 -17.93 12.72
C GLY A 37 -16.11 -16.69 12.89
N PHE A 38 -15.95 -16.21 14.13
CA PHE A 38 -15.06 -15.07 14.40
C PHE A 38 -13.59 -15.49 14.38
N PRO A 39 -12.74 -14.85 13.55
CA PRO A 39 -11.31 -15.11 13.58
C PRO A 39 -10.71 -14.71 14.93
N SER A 40 -9.72 -15.47 15.38
CA SER A 40 -8.97 -15.18 16.62
C SER A 40 -8.25 -13.84 16.53
N LEU A 41 -7.94 -13.23 17.69
CA LEU A 41 -7.14 -12.01 17.77
C LEU A 41 -5.80 -12.11 17.02
N SER A 42 -5.17 -13.29 17.04
CA SER A 42 -3.94 -13.56 16.28
C SER A 42 -4.17 -13.51 14.77
N GLN A 43 -5.24 -14.14 14.28
CA GLN A 43 -5.59 -14.08 12.86
C GLN A 43 -5.92 -12.65 12.43
N ILE A 44 -6.68 -11.91 13.23
CA ILE A 44 -7.02 -10.50 12.96
C ILE A 44 -5.75 -9.66 12.82
N PHE A 45 -4.79 -9.85 13.73
CA PHE A 45 -3.50 -9.16 13.68
C PHE A 45 -2.74 -9.49 12.40
N TRP A 46 -2.58 -10.77 12.07
CA TRP A 46 -1.83 -11.20 10.88
C TRP A 46 -2.51 -10.82 9.56
N ILE A 47 -3.84 -10.88 9.49
CA ILE A 47 -4.63 -10.41 8.33
C ILE A 47 -4.39 -8.91 8.11
N THR A 48 -4.41 -8.13 9.19
CA THR A 48 -4.17 -6.68 9.11
C THR A 48 -2.75 -6.38 8.63
N VAL A 49 -1.74 -7.05 9.20
CA VAL A 49 -0.34 -6.91 8.78
C VAL A 49 -0.15 -7.30 7.32
N ALA A 50 -0.71 -8.44 6.89
CA ALA A 50 -0.64 -8.92 5.52
C ALA A 50 -1.31 -7.94 4.54
N MET A 51 -2.48 -7.40 4.89
CA MET A 51 -3.21 -6.49 4.01
C MET A 51 -2.50 -5.14 3.85
N VAL A 52 -1.96 -4.59 4.94
CA VAL A 52 -1.19 -3.33 4.90
C VAL A 52 0.11 -3.52 4.12
N GLY A 53 0.80 -4.65 4.35
CA GLY A 53 2.03 -5.02 3.63
C GLY A 53 1.80 -5.20 2.14
N ALA A 54 0.80 -6.02 1.77
CA ALA A 54 0.45 -6.28 0.37
C ALA A 54 0.04 -4.99 -0.36
N ARG A 55 -0.74 -4.10 0.26
CA ARG A 55 -1.16 -2.84 -0.37
C ARG A 55 0.01 -1.87 -0.56
N SER A 56 0.89 -1.76 0.44
CA SER A 56 2.07 -0.90 0.35
C SER A 56 3.08 -1.43 -0.67
N GLY A 57 3.30 -2.75 -0.67
CA GLY A 57 4.16 -3.46 -1.62
C GLY A 57 3.65 -3.36 -3.05
N ALA A 58 2.35 -3.56 -3.29
CA ALA A 58 1.75 -3.44 -4.61
C ALA A 58 1.89 -2.01 -5.18
N ILE A 59 1.67 -0.98 -4.36
CA ILE A 59 1.84 0.42 -4.82
C ILE A 59 3.31 0.72 -5.16
N GLY A 60 4.26 0.23 -4.37
CA GLY A 60 5.68 0.38 -4.65
C GLY A 60 6.12 -0.37 -5.90
N MET A 61 5.65 -1.61 -6.06
CA MET A 61 5.99 -2.46 -7.20
C MET A 61 5.39 -1.95 -8.50
N ASN A 62 4.11 -1.56 -8.51
CA ASN A 62 3.46 -0.94 -9.67
C ASN A 62 4.26 0.29 -10.12
N ARG A 63 4.74 1.11 -9.18
CA ARG A 63 5.57 2.28 -9.49
C ARG A 63 6.93 1.96 -10.12
N ILE A 64 7.54 0.83 -9.79
CA ILE A 64 8.83 0.40 -10.37
C ILE A 64 8.61 -0.17 -11.77
N ILE A 65 7.62 -1.07 -11.92
CA ILE A 65 7.32 -1.76 -13.16
C ILE A 65 6.76 -0.78 -14.20
N ASP A 66 5.80 0.06 -13.79
CA ASP A 66 5.09 0.96 -14.69
C ASP A 66 5.87 2.24 -14.98
N ARG A 67 7.09 2.43 -14.43
CA ARG A 67 7.91 3.65 -14.61
C ARG A 67 8.03 4.09 -16.07
N LYS A 68 8.26 3.14 -16.99
CA LYS A 68 8.43 3.44 -18.42
C LYS A 68 7.10 3.76 -19.10
N ILE A 69 6.01 3.15 -18.64
CA ILE A 69 4.66 3.32 -19.21
C ILE A 69 4.05 4.63 -18.69
N ASP A 70 4.17 4.88 -17.40
CA ASP A 70 3.71 6.11 -16.75
C ASP A 70 4.41 7.37 -17.29
N ALA A 71 5.65 7.24 -17.78
CA ALA A 71 6.42 8.33 -18.40
C ALA A 71 5.94 8.70 -19.83
N LEU A 72 5.28 7.78 -20.52
CA LEU A 72 4.77 7.99 -21.89
C LEU A 72 3.35 8.55 -21.91
N ASN A 73 2.64 8.52 -20.79
CA ASN A 73 1.26 9.00 -20.69
C ASN A 73 1.23 10.44 -20.12
N PRO A 74 0.73 11.44 -20.88
CA PRO A 74 0.68 12.84 -20.47
C PRO A 74 -0.02 13.09 -19.13
N TRP A 75 -0.95 12.21 -18.74
CA TRP A 75 -1.72 12.31 -17.50
C TRP A 75 -0.98 11.77 -16.26
N SER A 76 -0.06 10.82 -16.42
CA SER A 76 0.72 10.20 -15.33
C SER A 76 2.17 10.68 -15.26
N ALA A 77 2.66 11.40 -16.27
CA ALA A 77 4.01 11.95 -16.33
C ALA A 77 4.33 12.95 -15.18
N ILE A 78 3.32 13.58 -14.59
CA ILE A 78 3.44 14.50 -13.42
C ILE A 78 3.69 13.75 -12.10
N ARG A 79 3.52 12.42 -12.05
CA ARG A 79 3.73 11.64 -10.82
C ARG A 79 5.19 11.66 -10.39
N VAL A 80 5.41 11.56 -9.08
CA VAL A 80 6.71 11.71 -8.37
C VAL A 80 7.87 10.84 -8.92
N ILE A 81 7.56 9.72 -9.57
CA ILE A 81 8.56 8.75 -10.08
C ILE A 81 8.92 8.99 -11.54
N PRO A 82 7.98 9.22 -12.47
CA PRO A 82 8.33 9.70 -13.82
C PRO A 82 8.87 11.15 -13.83
N SER A 83 8.58 11.98 -12.82
CA SER A 83 9.10 13.36 -12.71
C SER A 83 10.49 13.48 -12.08
N GLY A 84 11.12 12.38 -11.67
CA GLY A 84 12.52 12.35 -11.22
C GLY A 84 12.78 13.00 -9.85
N ILE A 85 11.75 13.16 -9.02
CA ILE A 85 11.90 13.73 -7.66
C ILE A 85 12.52 12.70 -6.69
N ILE A 86 12.52 11.41 -7.05
CA ILE A 86 13.20 10.31 -6.34
C ILE A 86 13.90 9.38 -7.32
#